data_AF-A0A2G3PTH9-F1
#
_entry.id   AF-A0A2G3PTH9-F1
#
_cell.length_a   1.000
_cell.length_b   1.000
_cell.length_c   1.000
_cell.angle_alpha   90.00
_cell.angle_beta   90.00
_cell.angle_gamma   90.00
#
_symmetry.space_group_name_H-M   'P 1'
#
loop_
_entity.id
_entity.type
_entity.pdbx_description
1 polymer ?
#
loop_
_entity_poly.entity_id
_entity_poly.type
_entity_poly.pdbx_seq_one_letter_code
_entity_poly.pdbx_strand_id
1 'polypeptide(L)'
;MRKANDLGVICGVTTNPSLIAREGLEFKSVIKEIVEIVDGPISAEVISLEAPKMVEEALELVKIHKNIVIKLPMTEEGLKATKQLTAKGIRTNVTLIFSAAQALLAARAGATYVSPFLGRLDDVGAEGMQLVRDIADIFAIHGIETEIIAASVRSPLHVVDAAKAGAHIATVPYNVIVQMTKHPLTDNGIQRFL
;
A
#
# COMPACT_ATOMS: atom_id res chain seq x y z
N MET A 1 -5.32 -13.59 5.38
CA MET A 1 -4.60 -13.60 4.09
C MET A 1 -4.95 -14.81 3.23
N ARG A 2 -4.78 -16.07 3.70
CA ARG A 2 -5.15 -17.28 2.94
C ARG A 2 -6.53 -17.22 2.27
N LYS A 3 -7.59 -16.93 3.05
CA LYS A 3 -8.95 -16.76 2.52
C LYS A 3 -9.07 -15.72 1.39
N ALA A 4 -8.30 -14.64 1.41
CA ALA A 4 -8.31 -13.64 0.34
C ALA A 4 -7.51 -14.11 -0.88
N ASN A 5 -6.43 -14.85 -0.66
CA ASN A 5 -5.62 -15.47 -1.71
C ASN A 5 -6.42 -16.54 -2.47
N ASP A 6 -7.19 -17.35 -1.75
CA ASP A 6 -8.04 -18.40 -2.32
C ASP A 6 -9.13 -17.85 -3.27
N LEU A 7 -9.50 -16.56 -3.12
CA LEU A 7 -10.43 -15.88 -4.03
C LEU A 7 -9.76 -15.52 -5.38
N GLY A 8 -8.43 -15.51 -5.47
CA GLY A 8 -7.69 -15.16 -6.69
C GLY A 8 -7.70 -13.66 -7.04
N VAL A 9 -8.02 -12.78 -6.08
CA VAL A 9 -8.22 -11.33 -6.32
C VAL A 9 -7.18 -10.43 -5.68
N ILE A 10 -6.16 -10.98 -5.02
CA ILE A 10 -5.08 -10.20 -4.39
C ILE A 10 -3.79 -10.34 -5.20
N CYS A 11 -3.02 -9.25 -5.28
CA CYS A 11 -1.74 -9.20 -6.00
C CYS A 11 -0.54 -8.91 -5.09
N GLY A 12 -0.76 -8.73 -3.79
CA GLY A 12 0.27 -8.33 -2.83
C GLY A 12 -0.29 -8.07 -1.45
N VAL A 13 0.58 -7.72 -0.51
CA VAL A 13 0.23 -7.43 0.89
C VAL A 13 0.98 -6.21 1.39
N THR A 14 0.31 -5.34 2.15
CA THR A 14 0.98 -4.27 2.90
C THR A 14 0.89 -4.57 4.39
N THR A 15 2.03 -4.62 5.08
CA THR A 15 2.06 -4.78 6.53
C THR A 15 2.37 -3.46 7.23
N ASN A 16 2.13 -3.44 8.54
CA ASN A 16 2.60 -2.38 9.43
C ASN A 16 3.00 -3.06 10.76
N PRO A 17 4.14 -2.68 11.38
CA PRO A 17 4.59 -3.25 12.64
C PRO A 17 3.54 -3.20 13.76
N SER A 18 2.72 -2.15 13.81
CA SER A 18 1.65 -2.04 14.81
C SER A 18 0.54 -3.08 14.64
N LEU A 19 0.24 -3.51 13.41
CA LEU A 19 -0.74 -4.59 13.17
C LEU A 19 -0.19 -5.93 13.65
N ILE A 20 1.08 -6.20 13.37
CA ILE A 20 1.74 -7.46 13.75
C ILE A 20 1.95 -7.53 15.26
N ALA A 21 2.37 -6.42 15.88
CA ALA A 21 2.55 -6.35 17.33
C ALA A 21 1.23 -6.55 18.09
N ARG A 22 0.09 -6.09 17.55
CA ARG A 22 -1.25 -6.33 18.15
C ARG A 22 -1.62 -7.82 18.17
N GLU A 23 -1.08 -8.61 17.25
CA GLU A 23 -1.26 -10.07 17.21
C GLU A 23 -0.24 -10.81 18.08
N GLY A 24 0.71 -10.10 18.69
CA GLY A 24 1.75 -10.69 19.55
C GLY A 24 2.79 -11.52 18.78
N LEU A 25 2.90 -11.32 17.46
CA LEU A 25 3.75 -12.10 16.58
C LEU A 25 5.09 -11.41 16.31
N GLU A 26 6.11 -12.21 16.01
CA GLU A 26 7.42 -11.71 15.58
C GLU A 26 7.35 -11.26 14.12
N PHE A 27 7.92 -10.08 13.81
CA PHE A 27 7.74 -9.46 12.50
C PHE A 27 8.30 -10.28 11.35
N LYS A 28 9.53 -10.82 11.49
CA LYS A 28 10.16 -11.61 10.44
C LYS A 28 9.45 -12.93 10.20
N SER A 29 8.92 -13.58 11.24
CA SER A 29 8.14 -14.82 11.09
C SER A 29 6.83 -14.57 10.33
N VAL A 30 6.13 -13.48 10.60
CA VAL A 30 4.92 -13.10 9.85
C VAL A 30 5.24 -12.83 8.39
N ILE A 31 6.31 -12.07 8.10
CA ILE A 31 6.73 -11.82 6.71
C ILE A 31 7.04 -13.14 5.98
N LYS A 32 7.70 -14.10 6.64
CA LYS A 32 7.97 -15.43 6.07
C LYS A 32 6.69 -16.21 5.76
N GLU A 33 5.67 -16.13 6.61
CA GLU A 33 4.39 -16.77 6.31
C GLU A 33 3.69 -16.10 5.11
N ILE A 34 3.76 -14.77 5.02
CA ILE A 34 3.13 -14.03 3.92
C ILE A 34 3.74 -14.40 2.57
N VAL A 35 5.07 -14.53 2.48
CA VAL A 35 5.74 -14.89 1.22
C VAL A 35 5.40 -16.30 0.73
N GLU A 36 4.98 -17.20 1.62
CA GLU A 36 4.50 -18.54 1.26
C GLU A 36 3.06 -18.53 0.72
N ILE A 37 2.29 -17.50 1.02
CA ILE A 37 0.88 -17.39 0.63
C ILE A 37 0.72 -16.58 -0.66
N VAL A 38 1.46 -15.47 -0.80
CA VAL A 38 1.27 -14.49 -1.86
C VAL A 38 2.55 -14.31 -2.67
N ASP A 39 2.51 -14.68 -3.96
CA ASP A 39 3.59 -14.41 -4.91
C ASP A 39 3.42 -13.02 -5.56
N GLY A 40 3.56 -11.98 -4.73
CA GLY A 40 3.43 -10.59 -5.15
C GLY A 40 4.10 -9.62 -4.17
N PRO A 41 4.10 -8.30 -4.44
CA PRO A 41 4.78 -7.30 -3.61
C PRO A 41 4.32 -7.34 -2.15
N ILE A 42 5.27 -7.38 -1.21
CA ILE A 42 5.01 -7.36 0.24
C ILE A 42 5.67 -6.12 0.83
N SER A 43 4.88 -5.10 1.15
CA SER A 43 5.39 -3.89 1.79
C SER A 43 5.68 -4.14 3.27
N ALA A 44 6.96 -4.12 3.66
CA ALA A 44 7.44 -4.27 5.03
C ALA A 44 8.03 -2.94 5.52
N GLU A 45 7.57 -2.46 6.67
CA GLU A 45 7.95 -1.15 7.23
C GLU A 45 9.20 -1.25 8.10
N VAL A 46 10.10 -0.28 7.93
CA VAL A 46 11.21 -0.04 8.87
C VAL A 46 10.68 0.63 10.15
N ILE A 47 11.44 0.53 11.24
CA ILE A 47 11.08 1.08 12.55
C ILE A 47 11.81 2.41 12.79
N SER A 48 13.08 2.53 12.36
CA SER A 48 13.86 3.73 12.58
C SER A 48 13.33 4.95 11.82
N LEU A 49 13.65 6.14 12.32
CA LEU A 49 13.37 7.43 11.68
C LEU A 49 14.63 8.14 11.15
N GLU A 50 15.80 7.54 11.29
CA GLU A 50 17.08 8.06 10.78
C GLU A 50 17.46 7.32 9.50
N ALA A 51 17.83 8.04 8.43
CA ALA A 51 18.06 7.42 7.12
C ALA A 51 19.11 6.30 7.14
N PRO A 52 20.27 6.41 7.81
CA PRO A 52 21.26 5.33 7.85
C PRO A 52 20.70 4.04 8.46
N LYS A 53 19.94 4.16 9.55
CA LYS A 53 19.32 3.03 10.25
C LYS A 53 18.15 2.44 9.46
N MET A 54 17.33 3.28 8.81
CA MET A 54 16.29 2.79 7.88
C MET A 54 16.91 1.94 6.77
N VAL A 55 18.04 2.36 6.21
CA VAL A 55 18.74 1.61 5.16
C VAL A 55 19.28 0.29 5.69
N GLU A 56 19.87 0.27 6.89
CA GLU A 56 20.34 -0.96 7.55
C GLU A 56 19.20 -1.96 7.77
N GLU A 57 18.09 -1.52 8.37
CA GLU A 57 16.90 -2.34 8.61
C GLU A 57 16.33 -2.88 7.28
N ALA A 58 16.25 -2.01 6.27
CA ALA A 58 15.78 -2.36 4.94
C ALA A 58 16.64 -3.47 4.30
N LEU A 59 17.97 -3.38 4.42
CA LEU A 59 18.89 -4.38 3.88
C LEU A 59 18.74 -5.75 4.54
N GLU A 60 18.34 -5.80 5.82
CA GLU A 60 18.00 -7.06 6.48
C GLU A 60 16.65 -7.62 6.04
N LEU A 61 15.65 -6.76 5.81
CA LEU A 61 14.32 -7.16 5.37
C LEU A 61 14.32 -7.73 3.94
N VAL A 62 15.04 -7.11 3.00
CA VAL A 62 15.08 -7.60 1.61
C VAL A 62 15.77 -8.97 1.46
N LYS A 63 16.60 -9.39 2.44
CA LYS A 63 17.18 -10.74 2.46
C LYS A 63 16.13 -11.84 2.67
N ILE A 64 14.95 -11.50 3.20
CA ILE A 64 13.90 -12.48 3.50
C ILE A 64 13.31 -13.03 2.20
N HIS A 65 12.99 -12.16 1.23
CA HIS A 65 12.42 -12.57 -0.05
C HIS A 65 12.53 -11.48 -1.12
N LYS A 66 12.64 -11.86 -2.40
CA LYS A 66 12.72 -10.94 -3.55
C LYS A 66 11.49 -10.03 -3.70
N ASN A 67 10.33 -10.46 -3.19
CA ASN A 67 9.08 -9.70 -3.32
C ASN A 67 8.93 -8.59 -2.25
N ILE A 68 9.86 -8.47 -1.32
CA ILE A 68 9.83 -7.43 -0.29
C ILE A 68 9.97 -6.03 -0.94
N VAL A 69 9.10 -5.13 -0.49
CA VAL A 69 9.11 -3.70 -0.80
C VAL A 69 9.30 -2.95 0.51
N ILE A 70 10.25 -2.04 0.57
CA ILE A 70 10.58 -1.35 1.82
C ILE A 70 9.67 -0.14 1.98
N LYS A 71 8.86 -0.16 3.04
CA LYS A 71 7.92 0.90 3.35
C LYS A 71 8.57 1.93 4.27
N LEU A 72 8.58 3.18 3.83
CA LEU A 72 9.29 4.30 4.46
C LEU A 72 8.32 5.44 4.73
N PRO A 73 8.35 6.11 5.90
CA PRO A 73 7.48 7.24 6.15
C PRO A 73 7.90 8.45 5.29
N MET A 74 6.91 9.25 4.89
CA MET A 74 7.14 10.56 4.25
C MET A 74 7.78 11.54 5.24
N THR A 75 9.12 11.58 5.27
CA THR A 75 9.94 12.53 6.03
C THR A 75 11.22 12.84 5.23
N GLU A 76 11.98 13.87 5.61
CA GLU A 76 13.28 14.15 4.98
C GLU A 76 14.23 12.93 5.03
N GLU A 77 14.32 12.28 6.19
CA GLU A 77 15.12 11.07 6.38
C GLU A 77 14.57 9.88 5.57
N GLY A 78 13.24 9.74 5.50
CA GLY A 78 12.58 8.73 4.67
C GLY A 78 12.86 8.92 3.18
N LEU A 79 12.89 10.16 2.69
CA LEU A 79 13.27 10.47 1.31
C LEU A 79 14.75 10.21 1.04
N LYS A 80 15.65 10.55 1.99
CA LYS A 80 17.08 10.20 1.91
C LYS A 80 17.30 8.68 1.84
N ALA A 81 16.56 7.91 2.65
CA ALA A 81 16.59 6.46 2.62
C ALA A 81 16.01 5.91 1.30
N THR A 82 14.90 6.47 0.83
CA THR A 82 14.26 6.10 -0.46
C THR A 82 15.25 6.23 -1.61
N LYS A 83 15.95 7.37 -1.70
CA LYS A 83 16.99 7.60 -2.71
C LYS A 83 18.10 6.55 -2.65
N GLN A 84 18.62 6.26 -1.45
CA GLN A 84 19.71 5.31 -1.26
C GLN A 84 19.31 3.87 -1.61
N LEU A 85 18.10 3.46 -1.24
CA LEU A 85 17.58 2.12 -1.51
C LEU A 85 17.26 1.94 -2.99
N THR A 86 16.65 2.94 -3.62
CA THR A 86 16.35 2.90 -5.05
C THR A 86 17.63 2.82 -5.89
N ALA A 87 18.68 3.55 -5.52
CA ALA A 87 19.99 3.44 -6.18
C ALA A 87 20.63 2.04 -6.08
N LYS A 88 20.17 1.21 -5.13
CA LYS A 88 20.57 -0.20 -4.99
C LYS A 88 19.60 -1.18 -5.69
N GLY A 89 18.62 -0.68 -6.44
CA GLY A 89 17.58 -1.48 -7.08
C GLY A 89 16.53 -2.05 -6.11
N ILE A 90 16.45 -1.54 -4.88
CA ILE A 90 15.49 -1.99 -3.88
C ILE A 90 14.18 -1.22 -4.06
N ARG A 91 13.07 -1.94 -4.23
CA ARG A 91 11.74 -1.34 -4.36
C ARG A 91 11.29 -0.72 -3.04
N THR A 92 10.68 0.46 -3.14
CA THR A 92 10.27 1.27 -1.99
C THR A 92 8.81 1.70 -2.08
N ASN A 93 8.14 1.81 -0.94
CA ASN A 93 6.79 2.33 -0.80
C ASN A 93 6.80 3.48 0.20
N VAL A 94 6.66 4.73 -0.28
CA VAL A 94 6.62 5.88 0.62
C VAL A 94 5.20 6.05 1.16
N THR A 95 5.04 5.91 2.47
CA THR A 95 3.76 5.90 3.19
C THR A 95 3.52 7.22 3.92
N LEU A 96 2.31 7.39 4.50
CA LEU A 96 1.90 8.59 5.22
C LEU A 96 1.90 9.85 4.34
N ILE A 97 1.44 9.69 3.10
CA ILE A 97 1.28 10.80 2.16
C ILE A 97 -0.12 11.38 2.33
N PHE A 98 -0.17 12.70 2.48
CA PHE A 98 -1.39 13.50 2.71
C PHE A 98 -1.48 14.71 1.76
N SER A 99 -0.52 14.89 0.85
CA SER A 99 -0.56 15.94 -0.18
C SER A 99 0.13 15.52 -1.48
N ALA A 100 -0.27 16.13 -2.60
CA ALA A 100 0.35 15.86 -3.90
C ALA A 100 1.83 16.31 -3.94
N ALA A 101 2.19 17.36 -3.20
CA ALA A 101 3.58 17.81 -3.05
C ALA A 101 4.46 16.71 -2.41
N GLN A 102 3.95 16.02 -1.39
CA GLN A 102 4.62 14.87 -0.80
C GLN A 102 4.78 13.74 -1.81
N ALA A 103 3.74 13.39 -2.56
CA ALA A 103 3.82 12.35 -3.59
C ALA A 103 4.87 12.66 -4.67
N LEU A 104 4.95 13.92 -5.12
CA LEU A 104 5.98 14.39 -6.05
C LEU A 104 7.39 14.23 -5.49
N LEU A 105 7.63 14.57 -4.23
CA LEU A 105 8.92 14.38 -3.58
C LEU A 105 9.31 12.90 -3.50
N ALA A 106 8.37 12.02 -3.12
CA ALA A 106 8.59 10.58 -3.08
C ALA A 106 8.94 10.02 -4.47
N ALA A 107 8.17 10.37 -5.49
CA ALA A 107 8.43 9.95 -6.87
C ALA A 107 9.82 10.43 -7.35
N ARG A 108 10.20 11.68 -7.06
CA ARG A 108 11.52 12.21 -7.40
C ARG A 108 12.67 11.58 -6.62
N ALA A 109 12.41 11.08 -5.41
CA ALA A 109 13.39 10.29 -4.67
C ALA A 109 13.55 8.85 -5.22
N GLY A 110 12.71 8.44 -6.19
CA GLY A 110 12.76 7.14 -6.85
C GLY A 110 11.81 6.10 -6.25
N ALA A 111 10.78 6.52 -5.51
CA ALA A 111 9.81 5.60 -4.93
C ALA A 111 9.18 4.70 -6.01
N THR A 112 9.09 3.39 -5.74
CA THR A 112 8.31 2.46 -6.58
C THR A 112 6.82 2.71 -6.39
N TYR A 113 6.42 2.95 -5.14
CA TYR A 113 5.03 3.23 -4.77
C TYR A 113 4.93 4.47 -3.88
N VAL A 114 3.80 5.17 -4.00
CA VAL A 114 3.33 6.17 -3.04
C VAL A 114 2.01 5.71 -2.42
N SER A 115 1.89 5.80 -1.10
CA SER A 115 0.67 5.43 -0.38
C SER A 115 -0.03 6.65 0.24
N PRO A 116 -0.94 7.34 -0.48
CA PRO A 116 -1.83 8.35 0.09
C PRO A 116 -2.87 7.75 1.05
N PHE A 117 -3.10 8.40 2.20
CA PHE A 117 -3.98 7.89 3.27
C PHE A 117 -5.37 8.56 3.23
N LEU A 118 -6.21 8.14 2.28
CA LEU A 118 -7.53 8.72 2.02
C LEU A 118 -8.46 8.73 3.25
N GLY A 119 -8.67 7.59 3.92
CA GLY A 119 -9.62 7.51 5.03
C GLY A 119 -9.24 8.41 6.22
N ARG A 120 -7.95 8.71 6.40
CA ARG A 120 -7.52 9.65 7.46
C ARG A 120 -7.74 11.12 7.08
N LEU A 121 -7.76 11.45 5.78
CA LEU A 121 -8.18 12.77 5.31
C LEU A 121 -9.69 12.94 5.48
N ASP A 122 -10.46 11.90 5.15
CA ASP A 122 -11.91 11.89 5.34
C ASP A 122 -12.27 12.12 6.82
N ASP A 123 -11.54 11.50 7.75
CA ASP A 123 -11.71 11.64 9.22
C ASP A 123 -11.54 13.10 9.71
N VAL A 124 -10.82 13.95 8.96
CA VAL A 124 -10.59 15.37 9.31
C VAL A 124 -11.38 16.33 8.42
N GLY A 125 -12.34 15.83 7.64
CA GLY A 125 -13.22 16.62 6.78
C GLY A 125 -12.59 17.06 5.46
N ALA A 126 -11.43 16.50 5.09
CA ALA A 126 -10.84 16.69 3.77
C ALA A 126 -11.29 15.56 2.82
N GLU A 127 -11.35 15.84 1.52
CA GLU A 127 -11.74 14.82 0.53
C GLU A 127 -10.52 13.97 0.13
N GLY A 128 -10.37 12.79 0.72
CA GLY A 128 -9.23 11.90 0.46
C GLY A 128 -9.14 11.43 -1.00
N MET A 129 -10.27 11.31 -1.70
CA MET A 129 -10.30 10.95 -3.13
C MET A 129 -9.77 12.05 -4.04
N GLN A 130 -9.91 13.33 -3.66
CA GLN A 130 -9.35 14.43 -4.45
C GLN A 130 -7.82 14.34 -4.48
N LEU A 131 -7.19 13.97 -3.37
CA LEU A 131 -5.74 13.74 -3.33
C LEU A 131 -5.29 12.67 -4.33
N VAL A 132 -6.03 11.55 -4.43
CA VAL A 132 -5.68 10.48 -5.38
C VAL A 132 -5.77 10.99 -6.82
N ARG A 133 -6.84 11.72 -7.17
CA ARG A 133 -7.01 12.33 -8.49
C ARG A 133 -5.87 13.29 -8.82
N ASP A 134 -5.54 14.20 -7.91
CA ASP A 134 -4.47 15.17 -8.12
C ASP A 134 -3.12 14.47 -8.36
N ILE A 135 -2.79 13.44 -7.58
CA ILE A 135 -1.54 12.67 -7.78
C ILE A 135 -1.56 11.95 -9.13
N ALA A 136 -2.67 11.31 -9.49
CA ALA A 136 -2.79 10.58 -10.76
C ALA A 136 -2.65 11.50 -11.98
N ASP A 137 -3.34 12.64 -11.96
CA ASP A 137 -3.26 13.65 -13.03
C ASP A 137 -1.83 14.18 -13.18
N ILE A 138 -1.18 14.54 -12.06
CA ILE A 138 0.21 15.01 -12.05
C ILE A 138 1.16 13.93 -12.60
N PHE A 139 1.01 12.69 -12.16
CA PHE A 139 1.87 11.59 -12.61
C PHE A 139 1.68 11.31 -14.09
N ALA A 140 0.45 11.34 -14.59
CA ALA A 140 0.15 11.18 -16.01
C ALA A 140 0.75 12.31 -16.86
N ILE A 141 0.59 13.57 -16.44
CA ILE A 141 1.14 14.75 -17.16
C ILE A 141 2.66 14.67 -17.28
N HIS A 142 3.35 14.19 -16.25
CA HIS A 142 4.81 14.17 -16.19
C HIS A 142 5.44 12.83 -16.59
N GLY A 143 4.63 11.82 -16.95
CA GLY A 143 5.12 10.46 -17.25
C GLY A 143 5.86 9.83 -16.07
N ILE A 144 5.37 10.04 -14.84
CA ILE A 144 5.94 9.46 -13.62
C ILE A 144 5.49 8.00 -13.50
N GLU A 145 6.45 7.07 -13.44
CA GLU A 145 6.20 5.62 -13.36
C GLU A 145 5.86 5.13 -11.94
N THR A 146 6.08 5.94 -10.90
CA THR A 146 5.74 5.59 -9.52
C THR A 146 4.24 5.25 -9.41
N GLU A 147 3.92 4.09 -8.86
CA GLU A 147 2.53 3.63 -8.76
C GLU A 147 1.85 4.18 -7.50
N ILE A 148 0.54 4.45 -7.61
CA ILE A 148 -0.28 5.01 -6.53
C ILE A 148 -1.01 3.86 -5.83
N ILE A 149 -0.71 3.66 -4.54
CA ILE A 149 -1.44 2.74 -3.65
C ILE A 149 -2.44 3.53 -2.82
N ALA A 150 -3.72 3.50 -3.18
CA ALA A 150 -4.80 4.01 -2.33
C ALA A 150 -4.81 3.23 -1.01
N ALA A 151 -4.36 3.88 0.06
CA ALA A 151 -4.23 3.30 1.40
C ALA A 151 -5.21 3.92 2.38
N SER A 152 -5.46 3.26 3.52
CA SER A 152 -6.52 3.66 4.45
C SER A 152 -7.94 3.55 3.85
N VAL A 153 -8.18 2.53 3.02
CA VAL A 153 -9.50 2.15 2.50
C VAL A 153 -10.42 1.68 3.62
N ARG A 154 -11.67 2.17 3.62
CA ARG A 154 -12.67 1.91 4.68
C ARG A 154 -13.94 1.22 4.19
N SER A 155 -14.26 1.31 2.91
CA SER A 155 -15.53 0.82 2.34
C SER A 155 -15.35 0.32 0.91
N PRO A 156 -16.30 -0.48 0.38
CA PRO A 156 -16.32 -0.85 -1.04
C PRO A 156 -16.31 0.36 -1.98
N LEU A 157 -17.00 1.45 -1.61
CA LEU A 157 -17.01 2.68 -2.39
C LEU A 157 -15.64 3.34 -2.46
N HIS A 158 -14.85 3.34 -1.37
CA HIS A 158 -13.47 3.83 -1.44
C HIS A 158 -12.64 3.09 -2.48
N VAL A 159 -12.86 1.79 -2.67
CA VAL A 159 -12.12 1.00 -3.67
C VAL A 159 -12.54 1.42 -5.08
N VAL A 160 -13.85 1.52 -5.33
CA VAL A 160 -14.39 1.94 -6.63
C VAL A 160 -13.96 3.36 -6.99
N ASP A 161 -14.05 4.28 -6.03
CA ASP A 161 -13.73 5.69 -6.26
C ASP A 161 -12.21 5.92 -6.37
N ALA A 162 -11.39 5.15 -5.64
CA ALA A 162 -9.94 5.16 -5.85
C ALA A 162 -9.55 4.71 -7.26
N ALA A 163 -10.19 3.65 -7.77
CA ALA A 163 -9.96 3.17 -9.12
C ALA A 163 -10.37 4.23 -10.17
N LYS A 164 -11.55 4.86 -10.01
CA LYS A 164 -11.98 5.98 -10.86
C LYS A 164 -11.05 7.19 -10.78
N ALA A 165 -10.44 7.41 -9.62
CA ALA A 165 -9.51 8.50 -9.38
C ALA A 165 -8.10 8.25 -9.97
N GLY A 166 -7.84 7.10 -10.57
CA GLY A 166 -6.55 6.77 -11.19
C GLY A 166 -5.53 6.15 -10.23
N ALA A 167 -5.96 5.61 -9.08
CA ALA A 167 -5.09 4.76 -8.28
C ALA A 167 -4.72 3.49 -9.07
N HIS A 168 -3.45 3.09 -9.00
CA HIS A 168 -2.97 1.88 -9.65
C HIS A 168 -3.31 0.65 -8.82
N ILE A 169 -3.25 0.80 -7.49
CA ILE A 169 -3.44 -0.26 -6.51
C ILE A 169 -4.30 0.28 -5.38
N ALA A 170 -5.13 -0.58 -4.77
CA ALA A 170 -5.75 -0.29 -3.48
C ALA A 170 -5.30 -1.34 -2.45
N THR A 171 -4.86 -0.92 -1.27
CA THR A 171 -4.65 -1.85 -0.15
C THR A 171 -5.91 -1.90 0.71
N VAL A 172 -6.56 -3.06 0.71
CA VAL A 172 -7.96 -3.22 1.17
C VAL A 172 -8.03 -4.21 2.34
N PRO A 173 -8.66 -3.83 3.47
CA PRO A 173 -8.94 -4.76 4.56
C PRO A 173 -9.80 -5.95 4.10
N TYR A 174 -9.54 -7.15 4.65
CA TYR A 174 -10.24 -8.38 4.23
C TYR A 174 -11.77 -8.29 4.33
N ASN A 175 -12.29 -7.66 5.38
CA ASN A 175 -13.73 -7.47 5.54
C ASN A 175 -14.35 -6.64 4.39
N VAL A 176 -13.63 -5.64 3.89
CA VAL A 176 -14.08 -4.83 2.74
C VAL A 176 -14.07 -5.65 1.46
N ILE A 177 -13.04 -6.50 1.24
CA ILE A 177 -13.00 -7.44 0.10
C ILE A 177 -14.24 -8.34 0.12
N VAL A 178 -14.59 -8.91 1.27
CA VAL A 178 -15.79 -9.76 1.39
C VAL A 178 -17.06 -8.96 1.13
N GLN A 179 -17.18 -7.73 1.64
CA GLN A 179 -18.33 -6.86 1.37
C GLN A 179 -18.51 -6.57 -0.13
N MET A 180 -17.42 -6.40 -0.89
CA MET A 180 -17.48 -6.17 -2.34
C MET A 180 -18.09 -7.34 -3.13
N THR A 181 -18.11 -8.55 -2.56
CA THR A 181 -18.75 -9.72 -3.20
C THR A 181 -20.28 -9.75 -3.04
N LYS A 182 -20.86 -8.83 -2.26
CA LYS A 182 -22.27 -8.87 -1.86
C LYS A 182 -23.10 -7.86 -2.63
N HIS A 183 -24.22 -8.33 -3.19
CA HIS A 183 -25.23 -7.45 -3.77
C HIS A 183 -26.60 -8.15 -3.76
N PRO A 184 -27.68 -7.51 -3.24
CA PRO A 184 -28.99 -8.15 -3.12
C PRO A 184 -29.55 -8.67 -4.46
N LEU A 185 -29.29 -7.96 -5.57
CA LEU A 185 -29.73 -8.42 -6.88
C LEU A 185 -28.95 -9.66 -7.37
N THR A 186 -27.70 -9.83 -6.94
CA THR A 186 -26.92 -11.05 -7.25
C THR A 186 -27.51 -12.24 -6.51
N ASP A 187 -27.78 -12.08 -5.21
CA ASP A 187 -28.38 -13.13 -4.38
C ASP A 187 -29.78 -13.52 -4.92
N ASN A 188 -30.62 -12.53 -5.22
CA ASN A 188 -31.93 -12.74 -5.84
C ASN A 188 -31.83 -13.41 -7.21
N GLY A 189 -30.82 -13.06 -8.01
CA GLY A 189 -30.57 -13.69 -9.30
C GLY A 189 -30.24 -15.17 -9.17
N ILE A 190 -29.32 -15.52 -8.27
CA ILE A 190 -28.94 -16.91 -7.98
C ILE A 190 -30.16 -17.72 -7.53
N GLN A 191 -30.96 -17.17 -6.60
CA GLN A 191 -32.17 -17.84 -6.11
C GLN A 191 -33.22 -18.08 -7.19
N ARG A 192 -33.28 -17.26 -8.25
CA ARG A 192 -34.22 -17.45 -9.36
C ARG A 192 -33.75 -18.51 -10.37
N PHE A 193 -32.45 -18.78 -10.44
CA PHE A 193 -31.88 -19.77 -11.36
C PHE A 193 -31.83 -21.19 -10.78
N LEU A 194 -31.95 -21.31 -9.46
CA LEU A 194 -32.10 -22.58 -8.73
C LEU A 194 -33.58 -22.93 -8.55
#